data_AF-A0A3R9E6F0-F1
#
_entry.id   AF-A0A3R9E6F0-F1
#
_cell.length_a   1.000
_cell.length_b   1.000
_cell.length_c   1.000
_cell.angle_alpha   90.00
_cell.angle_beta   90.00
_cell.angle_gamma   90.00
#
_symmetry.space_group_name_H-M   'P 1'
#
loop_
_entity.id
_entity.type
_entity.pdbx_description
1 polymer ?
#
loop_
_entity_poly.entity_id
_entity_poly.type
_entity_poly.pdbx_seq_one_letter_code
_entity_poly.pdbx_strand_id
1 'polypeptide(L)'
;MSVLRDTGCNVPSTIVRNFYPFYNPQNIEGMIIGNDLDSLLSASFLKTKFGWDIVGVYDYETLSFSSTVENFHNKLLEGKYIAVDLDIYHPCIFSIGHHIIGSSCQDCLEGHSSSLNPNLLRGIHLQSYRRKYPLSTIHFLLWLFESEAGLGIKARSLVWLADSSYVNGQRHRFRSNVHEWVMNFFSSPAFLDSFELIDTYKFEYLLSDWLFPLLKETGLNISRGQVRSYHLGLSGYQCQWTSTEKERACILAMLELIEHITGWHAPTFPRKFIEIKGVRRSIVLSDIFKDSTNLDSFLLKNNVFSFVFPTSKSINYTTGIKL
;
A
#
# COMPACT_ATOMS: atom_id res chain seq x y z
N MET A 1 -6.42 16.02 11.72
CA MET A 1 -6.23 16.08 10.25
C MET A 1 -5.10 15.13 9.88
N SER A 2 -5.18 14.43 8.74
CA SER A 2 -4.12 13.51 8.30
C SER A 2 -2.80 14.24 8.10
N VAL A 3 -1.68 13.50 8.11
CA VAL A 3 -0.35 14.11 8.09
C VAL A 3 -0.14 14.92 6.81
N LEU A 4 0.14 16.22 6.97
CA LEU A 4 0.37 17.19 5.89
C LEU A 4 -0.72 17.21 4.81
N ARG A 5 -1.96 16.92 5.20
CA ARG A 5 -3.13 16.91 4.31
C ARG A 5 -3.27 18.21 3.52
N ASP A 6 -3.51 18.08 2.21
CA ASP A 6 -3.83 19.16 1.28
C ASP A 6 -2.77 20.28 1.22
N THR A 7 -1.54 20.01 1.70
CA THR A 7 -0.44 20.98 1.71
C THR A 7 0.34 21.04 0.41
N GLY A 8 0.21 20.01 -0.44
CA GLY A 8 1.06 19.82 -1.62
C GLY A 8 2.53 19.54 -1.26
N CYS A 9 2.85 19.22 0.00
CA CYS A 9 4.22 18.99 0.43
C CYS A 9 4.86 17.86 -0.36
N ASN A 10 5.91 18.18 -1.10
CA ASN A 10 6.70 17.26 -1.91
C ASN A 10 8.17 17.20 -1.44
N VAL A 11 8.43 17.52 -0.17
CA VAL A 11 9.77 17.48 0.41
C VAL A 11 9.87 16.25 1.33
N PRO A 12 10.54 15.16 0.90
CA PRO A 12 10.64 13.90 1.64
C PRO A 12 10.99 14.07 3.12
N SER A 13 12.03 14.84 3.42
CA SER A 13 12.48 15.08 4.80
C SER A 13 11.42 15.76 5.66
N THR A 14 10.61 16.64 5.09
CA THR A 14 9.51 17.31 5.80
C THR A 14 8.40 16.33 6.09
N ILE A 15 8.05 15.46 5.13
CA ILE A 15 7.03 14.42 5.33
C ILE A 15 7.46 13.43 6.40
N VAL A 16 8.70 12.93 6.33
CA VAL A 16 9.29 12.02 7.32
C VAL A 16 9.27 12.62 8.72
N ARG A 17 9.61 13.91 8.88
CA ARG A 17 9.57 14.60 10.18
C ARG A 17 8.16 14.80 10.74
N ASN A 18 7.14 14.88 9.88
CA ASN A 18 5.75 15.10 10.31
C ASN A 18 4.96 13.80 10.50
N PHE A 19 5.50 12.65 10.11
CA PHE A 19 4.89 11.35 10.35
C PHE A 19 5.59 10.63 11.50
N TYR A 20 4.92 10.56 12.66
CA TYR A 20 5.52 10.08 13.92
C TYR A 20 6.26 8.74 13.81
N PRO A 21 5.73 7.69 13.14
CA PRO A 21 6.45 6.43 12.98
C PRO A 21 7.81 6.57 12.29
N PHE A 22 7.96 7.49 11.33
CA PHE A 22 9.24 7.70 10.63
C PHE A 22 10.14 8.68 11.35
N TYR A 23 9.57 9.61 12.11
CA TYR A 23 10.35 10.54 12.93
C TYR A 23 10.91 9.89 14.21
N ASN A 24 10.17 8.97 14.83
CA ASN A 24 10.58 8.22 16.03
C ASN A 24 10.49 6.71 15.82
N PRO A 25 11.27 6.14 14.89
CA PRO A 25 11.11 4.74 14.49
C PRO A 25 11.42 3.73 15.59
N GLN A 26 12.23 4.11 16.58
CA GLN A 26 12.54 3.32 17.77
C GLN A 26 11.33 3.08 18.69
N ASN A 27 10.27 3.87 18.55
CA ASN A 27 9.04 3.72 19.34
C ASN A 27 8.02 2.77 18.70
N ILE A 28 8.30 2.31 17.48
CA ILE A 28 7.46 1.38 16.73
C ILE A 28 8.00 -0.04 16.95
N GLU A 29 7.11 -0.93 17.35
CA GLU A 29 7.42 -2.30 17.75
C GLU A 29 7.06 -3.33 16.65
N GLY A 30 6.36 -2.92 15.58
CA GLY A 30 6.02 -3.81 14.48
C GLY A 30 5.04 -3.24 13.46
N MET A 31 4.80 -4.03 12.40
CA MET A 31 3.95 -3.68 11.27
C MET A 31 2.73 -4.59 11.16
N ILE A 32 1.59 -4.00 10.82
CA ILE A 32 0.43 -4.70 10.25
C ILE A 32 0.48 -4.45 8.75
N ILE A 33 0.43 -5.49 7.94
CA ILE A 33 0.58 -5.36 6.48
C ILE A 33 -0.68 -5.83 5.75
N GLY A 34 -0.87 -5.43 4.49
CA GLY A 34 -1.84 -6.06 3.60
C GLY A 34 -1.42 -7.47 3.17
N ASN A 35 -2.13 -8.05 2.21
CA ASN A 35 -2.00 -9.45 1.82
C ASN A 35 -1.49 -9.67 0.39
N ASP A 36 -0.59 -8.82 -0.10
CA ASP A 36 -0.05 -8.88 -1.47
C ASP A 36 1.46 -8.57 -1.58
N LEU A 37 1.95 -8.51 -2.82
CA LEU A 37 3.34 -8.20 -3.14
C LEU A 37 3.79 -6.82 -2.66
N ASP A 38 2.95 -5.79 -2.77
CA ASP A 38 3.34 -4.42 -2.38
C ASP A 38 3.52 -4.33 -0.86
N SER A 39 2.62 -4.96 -0.12
CA SER A 39 2.71 -5.14 1.32
C SER A 39 4.01 -5.84 1.74
N LEU A 40 4.41 -6.93 1.09
CA LEU A 40 5.65 -7.65 1.40
C LEU A 40 6.92 -6.85 1.04
N LEU A 41 6.92 -6.14 -0.09
CA LEU A 41 8.02 -5.27 -0.49
C LEU A 41 8.20 -4.10 0.49
N SER A 42 7.10 -3.44 0.81
CA SER A 42 7.06 -2.32 1.76
C SER A 42 7.55 -2.75 3.14
N ALA A 43 7.11 -3.92 3.62
CA ALA A 43 7.56 -4.49 4.88
C ALA A 43 9.06 -4.83 4.88
N SER A 44 9.58 -5.42 3.80
CA SER A 44 11.01 -5.78 3.69
C SER A 44 11.90 -4.54 3.65
N PHE A 45 11.47 -3.50 2.93
CA PHE A 45 12.18 -2.23 2.93
C PHE A 45 12.19 -1.57 4.33
N LEU A 46 11.04 -1.53 5.02
CA LEU A 46 10.96 -0.96 6.36
C LEU A 46 11.68 -1.80 7.42
N LYS A 47 11.71 -3.13 7.27
CA LYS A 47 12.56 -4.01 8.09
C LYS A 47 14.03 -3.65 7.93
N THR A 48 14.48 -3.42 6.71
CA THR A 48 15.86 -3.02 6.42
C THR A 48 16.18 -1.64 7.01
N LYS A 49 15.22 -0.71 6.93
CA LYS A 49 15.44 0.67 7.37
C LYS A 49 15.39 0.84 8.88
N PHE A 50 14.45 0.17 9.54
CA PHE A 50 14.09 0.42 10.94
C PHE A 50 14.09 -0.83 11.83
N GLY A 51 14.28 -2.02 11.26
CA GLY A 51 14.27 -3.28 12.01
C GLY A 51 12.88 -3.82 12.34
N TRP A 52 11.81 -3.19 11.87
CA TRP A 52 10.43 -3.58 12.20
C TRP A 52 10.04 -4.94 11.60
N ASP A 53 9.44 -5.79 12.43
CA ASP A 53 8.91 -7.10 12.03
C ASP A 53 7.38 -7.05 11.84
N ILE A 54 6.82 -8.09 11.20
CA ILE A 54 5.38 -8.20 10.99
C ILE A 54 4.74 -8.75 12.27
N VAL A 55 3.76 -8.02 12.79
CA VAL A 55 2.95 -8.44 13.95
C VAL A 55 1.52 -8.79 13.57
N GLY A 56 1.06 -8.39 12.37
CA GLY A 56 -0.25 -8.75 11.86
C GLY A 56 -0.40 -8.56 10.35
N VAL A 57 -1.50 -9.10 9.83
CA VAL A 57 -1.92 -9.02 8.44
C VAL A 57 -3.39 -8.61 8.42
N TYR A 58 -3.77 -7.72 7.52
CA TYR A 58 -5.15 -7.30 7.31
C TYR A 58 -5.51 -7.34 5.83
N ASP A 59 -6.45 -8.21 5.45
CA ASP A 59 -6.84 -8.44 4.04
C ASP A 59 -8.06 -7.60 3.60
N TYR A 60 -8.28 -6.46 4.29
CA TYR A 60 -9.50 -5.64 4.21
C TYR A 60 -10.77 -6.31 4.76
N GLU A 61 -10.73 -7.50 5.33
CA GLU A 61 -11.90 -8.14 5.97
C GLU A 61 -11.55 -8.71 7.35
N THR A 62 -10.46 -9.46 7.45
CA THR A 62 -9.98 -10.13 8.66
C THR A 62 -8.65 -9.53 9.09
N LEU A 63 -8.59 -9.10 10.36
CA LEU A 63 -7.33 -8.73 11.01
C LEU A 63 -6.76 -9.97 11.72
N SER A 64 -5.66 -10.49 11.21
CA SER A 64 -4.92 -11.61 11.79
C SER A 64 -3.67 -11.07 12.48
N PHE A 65 -3.46 -11.34 13.77
CA PHE A 65 -2.27 -10.88 14.49
C PHE A 65 -1.57 -12.00 15.25
N SER A 66 -0.27 -11.83 15.50
CA SER A 66 0.57 -12.82 16.16
C SER A 66 0.01 -13.21 17.53
N SER A 67 -0.27 -14.50 17.73
CA SER A 67 -0.71 -15.08 19.01
C SER A 67 0.31 -14.95 20.14
N THR A 68 1.56 -14.59 19.82
CA THR A 68 2.64 -14.39 20.80
C THR A 68 2.76 -12.94 21.27
N VAL A 69 2.01 -12.02 20.65
CA VAL A 69 2.00 -10.60 21.04
C VAL A 69 0.95 -10.40 22.13
N GLU A 70 1.42 -10.14 23.34
CA GLU A 70 0.55 -9.75 24.45
C GLU A 70 -0.02 -8.33 24.24
N ASN A 71 -1.27 -8.13 24.67
CA ASN A 71 -1.95 -6.84 24.63
C ASN A 71 -1.92 -6.15 23.25
N PHE A 72 -2.09 -6.93 22.17
CA PHE A 72 -2.02 -6.44 20.79
C PHE A 72 -2.89 -5.20 20.54
N HIS A 73 -4.14 -5.19 21.04
CA HIS A 73 -5.05 -4.05 20.86
C HIS A 73 -4.53 -2.78 21.53
N ASN A 74 -4.09 -2.86 22.79
CA ASN A 74 -3.57 -1.71 23.51
C ASN A 74 -2.33 -1.14 22.79
N LYS A 75 -1.40 -2.01 22.37
CA LYS A 75 -0.22 -1.58 21.61
C LYS A 75 -0.58 -0.92 20.28
N LEU A 76 -1.57 -1.46 19.57
CA LEU A 76 -2.09 -0.84 18.34
C LEU A 76 -2.67 0.55 18.61
N LEU A 77 -3.48 0.70 19.66
CA LEU A 77 -4.13 1.96 20.04
C LEU A 77 -3.17 2.97 20.69
N GLU A 78 -2.06 2.52 21.27
CA GLU A 78 -0.95 3.34 21.78
C GLU A 78 -0.01 3.80 20.67
N GLY A 79 -0.25 3.40 19.41
CA GLY A 79 0.58 3.78 18.27
C GLY A 79 1.93 3.05 18.24
N LYS A 80 2.04 1.87 18.86
CA LYS A 80 3.24 1.02 18.80
C LYS A 80 3.36 0.26 17.49
N TYR A 81 2.27 0.15 16.73
CA TYR A 81 2.27 -0.50 15.43
C TYR A 81 1.87 0.48 14.33
N ILE A 82 2.36 0.20 13.13
CA ILE A 82 1.99 0.91 11.91
C ILE A 82 1.33 -0.06 10.94
N ALA A 83 0.21 0.36 10.34
CA ALA A 83 -0.41 -0.30 9.21
C ALA A 83 0.29 0.14 7.91
N VAL A 84 0.87 -0.80 7.17
CA VAL A 84 1.65 -0.55 5.96
C VAL A 84 0.92 -1.12 4.77
N ASP A 85 0.81 -0.32 3.72
CA ASP A 85 0.00 -0.60 2.54
C ASP A 85 -1.49 -0.78 2.88
N LEU A 86 -1.95 0.04 3.84
CA LEU A 86 -3.29 -0.04 4.42
C LEU A 86 -3.80 1.34 4.77
N ASP A 87 -5.10 1.53 4.66
CA ASP A 87 -5.80 2.77 5.03
C ASP A 87 -6.81 2.48 6.16
N ILE A 88 -6.31 2.30 7.39
CA ILE A 88 -7.16 2.06 8.56
C ILE A 88 -7.77 3.39 9.03
N TYR A 89 -9.07 3.39 9.27
CA TYR A 89 -9.84 4.54 9.73
C TYR A 89 -9.96 4.51 11.26
N HIS A 90 -8.88 4.89 11.95
CA HIS A 90 -8.87 5.07 13.40
C HIS A 90 -7.83 6.12 13.82
N PRO A 91 -8.19 7.12 14.64
CA PRO A 91 -7.32 8.28 14.92
C PRO A 91 -6.00 7.90 15.59
N CYS A 92 -5.95 6.81 16.35
CA CYS A 92 -4.75 6.34 17.02
C CYS A 92 -3.90 5.35 16.20
N ILE A 93 -4.37 4.90 15.04
CA ILE A 93 -3.65 3.89 14.25
C ILE A 93 -2.89 4.58 13.14
N PHE A 94 -1.57 4.50 13.23
CA PHE A 94 -0.72 4.95 12.15
C PHE A 94 -0.92 4.09 10.92
N SER A 95 -1.15 4.72 9.77
CA SER A 95 -1.35 4.03 8.50
C SER A 95 -0.56 4.71 7.40
N ILE A 96 0.07 3.92 6.53
CA ILE A 96 0.58 4.38 5.25
C ILE A 96 -0.09 3.54 4.16
N GLY A 97 -0.79 4.22 3.27
CA GLY A 97 -1.55 3.61 2.19
C GLY A 97 -1.72 4.62 1.06
N HIS A 98 -2.29 4.17 -0.05
CA HIS A 98 -2.32 4.95 -1.29
C HIS A 98 -3.69 4.96 -1.98
N HIS A 99 -4.73 4.45 -1.32
CA HIS A 99 -6.08 4.54 -1.86
C HIS A 99 -6.61 5.98 -1.79
N ILE A 100 -7.63 6.27 -2.59
CA ILE A 100 -8.44 7.47 -2.36
C ILE A 100 -9.28 7.19 -1.11
N ILE A 101 -9.20 8.08 -0.13
CA ILE A 101 -9.87 8.00 1.18
C ILE A 101 -10.65 9.28 1.53
N GLY A 102 -10.68 10.26 0.63
CA GLY A 102 -11.54 11.45 0.76
C GLY A 102 -12.44 11.61 -0.45
N SER A 103 -13.70 11.99 -0.21
CA SER A 103 -14.64 12.37 -1.25
C SER A 103 -14.43 13.81 -1.73
N SER A 104 -14.08 14.70 -0.81
CA SER A 104 -13.87 16.14 -1.05
C SER A 104 -12.82 16.74 -0.11
N CYS A 105 -12.37 17.96 -0.39
CA CYS A 105 -11.50 18.69 0.53
C CYS A 105 -12.23 19.17 1.80
N GLN A 106 -13.57 19.17 1.80
CA GLN A 106 -14.38 19.54 2.96
C GLN A 106 -14.54 18.40 3.98
N ASP A 107 -14.17 17.17 3.64
CA ASP A 107 -14.29 16.02 4.56
C ASP A 107 -13.36 16.20 5.76
N CYS A 108 -13.77 15.85 6.97
CA CYS A 108 -12.92 15.95 8.16
C CYS A 108 -11.89 14.81 8.22
N LEU A 109 -12.35 13.57 7.96
CA LEU A 109 -11.57 12.34 7.98
C LEU A 109 -10.79 12.15 9.30
N GLU A 110 -11.45 12.34 10.45
CA GLU A 110 -10.80 12.27 11.77
C GLU A 110 -10.09 10.94 12.03
N GLY A 111 -10.68 9.83 11.57
CA GLY A 111 -10.07 8.50 11.67
C GLY A 111 -8.79 8.35 10.86
N HIS A 112 -8.51 9.22 9.89
CA HIS A 112 -7.24 9.24 9.15
C HIS A 112 -6.28 10.32 9.67
N SER A 113 -6.49 10.88 10.86
CA SER A 113 -5.59 11.88 11.44
C SER A 113 -4.14 11.38 11.61
N SER A 114 -3.96 10.08 11.78
CA SER A 114 -2.65 9.41 11.87
C SER A 114 -2.25 8.71 10.58
N SER A 115 -2.88 9.02 9.44
CA SER A 115 -2.56 8.42 8.15
C SER A 115 -1.62 9.31 7.33
N LEU A 116 -0.67 8.68 6.66
CA LEU A 116 0.15 9.27 5.61
C LEU A 116 -0.26 8.67 4.26
N ASN A 117 -0.80 9.49 3.36
CA ASN A 117 -1.33 9.04 2.09
C ASN A 117 -0.97 10.04 0.97
N PRO A 118 -0.32 9.61 -0.13
CA PRO A 118 0.16 10.52 -1.17
C PRO A 118 -0.97 11.28 -1.87
N ASN A 119 -2.17 10.70 -2.00
CA ASN A 119 -3.30 11.43 -2.58
C ASN A 119 -3.71 12.61 -1.70
N LEU A 120 -3.83 12.38 -0.38
CA LEU A 120 -4.17 13.44 0.57
C LEU A 120 -3.08 14.50 0.68
N LEU A 121 -1.80 14.14 0.59
CA LEU A 121 -0.72 15.14 0.54
C LEU A 121 -0.93 16.15 -0.61
N ARG A 122 -1.49 15.69 -1.73
CA ARG A 122 -1.70 16.48 -2.95
C ARG A 122 -3.11 17.05 -3.12
N GLY A 123 -4.00 16.89 -2.13
CA GLY A 123 -5.39 17.31 -2.27
C GLY A 123 -6.16 16.55 -3.34
N ILE A 124 -5.81 15.30 -3.58
CA ILE A 124 -6.47 14.43 -4.55
C ILE A 124 -7.56 13.64 -3.82
N HIS A 125 -8.80 14.03 -4.09
CA HIS A 125 -10.01 13.39 -3.59
C HIS A 125 -10.76 12.70 -4.74
N LEU A 126 -11.90 12.08 -4.41
CA LEU A 126 -12.78 11.43 -5.38
C LEU A 126 -13.18 12.34 -6.56
N GLN A 127 -13.36 13.64 -6.34
CA GLN A 127 -13.65 14.62 -7.41
C GLN A 127 -12.57 14.66 -8.49
N SER A 128 -11.31 14.35 -8.12
CA SER A 128 -10.15 14.29 -9.03
C SER A 128 -9.66 12.85 -9.23
N TYR A 129 -10.54 11.86 -9.16
CA TYR A 129 -10.19 10.42 -9.18
C TYR A 129 -9.20 10.00 -10.27
N ARG A 130 -9.26 10.62 -11.45
CA ARG A 130 -8.36 10.31 -12.58
C ARG A 130 -6.89 10.67 -12.32
N ARG A 131 -6.61 11.52 -11.33
CA ARG A 131 -5.28 11.94 -10.90
C ARG A 131 -4.71 11.08 -9.76
N LYS A 132 -5.47 10.09 -9.27
CA LYS A 132 -5.06 9.25 -8.13
C LYS A 132 -3.67 8.69 -8.33
N TYR A 133 -2.97 8.49 -7.21
CA TYR A 133 -1.65 7.88 -7.14
C TYR A 133 -1.67 6.51 -7.87
N PRO A 134 -0.94 6.38 -8.99
CA PRO A 134 -1.01 5.21 -9.87
C PRO A 134 0.12 4.20 -9.62
N LEU A 135 0.92 4.43 -8.58
CA LEU A 135 2.04 3.59 -8.17
C LEU A 135 1.65 2.87 -6.87
N SER A 136 2.52 1.99 -6.41
CA SER A 136 2.34 1.24 -5.17
C SER A 136 2.95 1.97 -3.95
N THR A 137 2.64 1.52 -2.74
CA THR A 137 3.19 2.01 -1.48
C THR A 137 4.72 1.92 -1.44
N ILE A 138 5.35 0.84 -1.97
CA ILE A 138 6.82 0.75 -2.00
C ILE A 138 7.46 1.91 -2.79
N HIS A 139 6.84 2.39 -3.87
CA HIS A 139 7.39 3.51 -4.65
C HIS A 139 7.43 4.80 -3.81
N PHE A 140 6.38 5.01 -3.01
CA PHE A 140 6.29 6.18 -2.14
C PHE A 140 7.32 6.11 -1.02
N LEU A 141 7.50 4.94 -0.40
CA LEU A 141 8.52 4.71 0.62
C LEU A 141 9.93 4.95 0.07
N LEU A 142 10.25 4.42 -1.11
CA LEU A 142 11.57 4.62 -1.72
C LEU A 142 11.87 6.10 -1.92
N TRP A 143 10.90 6.88 -2.43
CA TRP A 143 11.04 8.32 -2.59
C TRP A 143 11.19 9.05 -1.26
N LEU A 144 10.39 8.71 -0.25
CA LEU A 144 10.46 9.35 1.07
C LEU A 144 11.82 9.22 1.73
N PHE A 145 12.54 8.14 1.43
CA PHE A 145 13.85 7.83 2.00
C PHE A 145 14.98 7.88 0.97
N GLU A 146 14.75 8.49 -0.20
CA GLU A 146 15.73 8.70 -1.26
C GLU A 146 16.52 7.42 -1.62
N SER A 147 15.82 6.28 -1.64
CA SER A 147 16.41 4.93 -1.75
C SER A 147 16.26 4.31 -3.15
N GLU A 148 15.68 5.04 -4.10
CA GLU A 148 15.41 4.54 -5.44
C GLU A 148 16.66 4.44 -6.35
N ALA A 149 17.66 5.32 -6.14
CA ALA A 149 18.82 5.43 -7.02
C ALA A 149 19.73 4.19 -6.95
N GLY A 150 19.80 3.53 -5.79
CA GLY A 150 20.64 2.36 -5.56
C GLY A 150 20.08 1.04 -6.13
N LEU A 151 18.86 1.04 -6.66
CA LEU A 151 18.23 -0.19 -7.13
C LEU A 151 18.79 -0.63 -8.48
N GLY A 152 19.26 -1.88 -8.56
CA GLY A 152 19.57 -2.54 -9.83
C GLY A 152 18.31 -2.88 -10.63
N ILE A 153 18.47 -3.19 -11.92
CA ILE A 153 17.33 -3.44 -12.83
C ILE A 153 16.37 -4.52 -12.32
N LYS A 154 16.90 -5.59 -11.71
CA LYS A 154 16.10 -6.69 -11.15
C LYS A 154 15.20 -6.23 -9.99
N ALA A 155 15.75 -5.48 -9.05
CA ALA A 155 15.00 -4.90 -7.94
C ALA A 155 13.98 -3.87 -8.43
N ARG A 156 14.36 -3.02 -9.40
CA ARG A 156 13.43 -2.08 -10.04
C ARG A 156 12.27 -2.80 -10.73
N SER A 157 12.53 -3.89 -11.45
CA SER A 157 11.49 -4.70 -12.09
C SER A 157 10.49 -5.26 -11.08
N LEU A 158 10.96 -5.73 -9.92
CA LEU A 158 10.09 -6.21 -8.84
C LEU A 158 9.27 -5.07 -8.22
N VAL A 159 9.88 -3.91 -7.97
CA VAL A 159 9.18 -2.71 -7.48
C VAL A 159 8.08 -2.26 -8.45
N TRP A 160 8.40 -2.13 -9.74
CA TRP A 160 7.41 -1.72 -10.75
C TRP A 160 6.32 -2.77 -11.00
N LEU A 161 6.54 -4.03 -10.61
CA LEU A 161 5.51 -5.06 -10.68
C LEU A 161 4.42 -4.87 -9.62
N ALA A 162 4.77 -4.33 -8.45
CA ALA A 162 3.83 -4.03 -7.36
C ALA A 162 2.68 -3.14 -7.86
N ASP A 163 1.45 -3.51 -7.52
CA ASP A 163 0.20 -2.92 -8.01
C ASP A 163 0.08 -2.76 -9.53
N SER A 164 0.81 -3.58 -10.29
CA SER A 164 0.91 -3.44 -11.75
C SER A 164 1.35 -2.03 -12.17
N SER A 165 2.18 -1.37 -11.36
CA SER A 165 2.66 0.01 -11.61
C SER A 165 3.31 0.15 -12.98
N TYR A 166 4.01 -0.88 -13.46
CA TYR A 166 4.63 -0.91 -14.79
C TYR A 166 3.58 -0.80 -15.91
N VAL A 167 2.43 -1.49 -15.78
CA VAL A 167 1.32 -1.39 -16.74
C VAL A 167 0.70 0.00 -16.68
N ASN A 168 0.55 0.56 -15.48
CA ASN A 168 -0.01 1.92 -15.32
C ASN A 168 0.85 2.97 -16.04
N GLY A 169 2.18 2.81 -16.03
CA GLY A 169 3.12 3.73 -16.67
C GLY A 169 3.32 3.57 -18.19
N GLN A 170 2.70 2.56 -18.80
CA GLN A 170 2.79 2.33 -20.24
C GLN A 170 1.86 3.23 -21.06
N ARG A 171 2.25 3.49 -22.31
CA ARG A 171 1.62 4.46 -23.22
C ARG A 171 0.11 4.31 -23.42
N HIS A 172 -0.44 3.11 -23.28
CA HIS A 172 -1.86 2.82 -23.51
C HIS A 172 -2.74 2.94 -22.25
N ARG A 173 -2.17 3.32 -21.09
CA ARG A 173 -2.86 3.34 -19.80
C ARG A 173 -2.87 4.72 -19.16
N PHE A 174 -2.11 4.91 -18.09
CA PHE A 174 -2.09 6.12 -17.27
C PHE A 174 -0.74 6.82 -17.33
N ARG A 175 0.01 6.64 -18.43
CA ARG A 175 1.37 7.15 -18.61
C ARG A 175 1.52 8.62 -18.22
N SER A 176 0.61 9.48 -18.66
CA SER A 176 0.64 10.91 -18.31
C SER A 176 0.46 11.17 -16.83
N ASN A 177 -0.41 10.42 -16.15
CA ASN A 177 -0.61 10.53 -14.71
C ASN A 177 0.63 10.01 -13.96
N VAL A 178 1.16 8.84 -14.34
CA VAL A 178 2.39 8.29 -13.73
C VAL A 178 3.56 9.26 -13.93
N HIS A 179 3.74 9.80 -15.13
CA HIS A 179 4.74 10.82 -15.43
C HIS A 179 4.60 12.03 -14.50
N GLU A 180 3.38 12.54 -14.32
CA GLU A 180 3.11 13.69 -13.45
C GLU A 180 3.52 13.41 -11.99
N TRP A 181 3.29 12.19 -11.48
CA TRP A 181 3.75 11.78 -10.16
C TRP A 181 5.28 11.66 -10.06
N VAL A 182 5.93 10.94 -10.97
CA VAL A 182 7.38 10.70 -10.89
C VAL A 182 8.20 11.96 -11.20
N MET A 183 7.73 12.79 -12.12
CA MET A 183 8.45 13.99 -12.58
C MET A 183 8.15 15.23 -11.78
N ASN A 184 6.87 15.52 -11.52
CA ASN A 184 6.50 16.81 -10.95
C ASN A 184 6.34 16.73 -9.44
N PHE A 185 5.74 15.65 -8.94
CA PHE A 185 5.57 15.50 -7.49
C PHE A 185 6.83 14.95 -6.84
N PHE A 186 7.26 13.74 -7.21
CA PHE A 186 8.47 13.13 -6.66
C PHE A 186 9.73 13.85 -7.10
N SER A 187 9.78 14.35 -8.35
CA SER A 187 10.96 14.97 -8.93
C SER A 187 12.20 14.07 -8.84
N SER A 188 12.02 12.75 -9.01
CA SER A 188 13.07 11.74 -8.83
C SER A 188 13.65 11.30 -10.18
N PRO A 189 14.93 11.60 -10.47
CA PRO A 189 15.59 11.16 -11.70
C PRO A 189 15.61 9.63 -11.85
N ALA A 190 15.82 8.90 -10.76
CA ALA A 190 15.90 7.44 -10.80
C ALA A 190 14.55 6.79 -11.13
N PHE A 191 13.44 7.37 -10.69
CA PHE A 191 12.11 6.93 -11.13
C PHE A 191 11.80 7.33 -12.56
N LEU A 192 12.24 8.50 -13.02
CA LEU A 192 12.12 8.88 -14.43
C LEU A 192 12.84 7.89 -15.36
N ASP A 193 14.09 7.57 -15.06
CA ASP A 193 14.88 6.60 -15.84
C ASP A 193 14.15 5.26 -15.93
N SER A 194 13.57 4.82 -14.81
CA SER A 194 12.84 3.56 -14.75
C SER A 194 11.49 3.63 -15.49
N PHE A 195 10.82 4.79 -15.44
CA PHE A 195 9.54 5.04 -16.11
C PHE A 195 9.65 5.02 -17.65
N GLU A 196 10.80 5.36 -18.22
CA GLU A 196 11.05 5.16 -19.65
C GLU A 196 11.27 3.68 -19.98
N LEU A 197 11.95 2.94 -19.11
CA LEU A 197 12.24 1.52 -19.32
C LEU A 197 10.98 0.64 -19.31
N ILE A 198 10.01 0.91 -18.42
CA ILE A 198 8.80 0.08 -18.28
C ILE A 198 7.92 0.05 -19.54
N ASP A 199 8.07 1.02 -20.45
CA ASP A 199 7.36 1.06 -21.73
C ASP A 199 8.20 0.52 -22.90
N THR A 200 8.92 -0.57 -22.65
CA THR A 200 9.72 -1.26 -23.67
C THR A 200 9.43 -2.76 -23.71
N TYR A 201 9.55 -3.35 -24.91
CA TYR A 201 9.54 -4.80 -25.09
C TYR A 201 10.59 -5.50 -24.21
N LYS A 202 11.80 -4.92 -24.10
CA LYS A 202 12.91 -5.49 -23.33
C LYS A 202 12.56 -5.62 -21.84
N PHE A 203 11.87 -4.64 -21.27
CA PHE A 203 11.44 -4.70 -19.88
C PHE A 203 10.40 -5.80 -19.66
N GLU A 204 9.39 -5.89 -20.53
CA GLU A 204 8.40 -6.97 -20.44
C GLU A 204 9.02 -8.35 -20.66
N TYR A 205 9.97 -8.47 -21.58
CA TYR A 205 10.72 -9.71 -21.78
C TYR A 205 11.48 -10.10 -20.52
N LEU A 206 12.16 -9.17 -19.85
CA LEU A 206 12.82 -9.42 -18.56
C LEU A 206 11.83 -9.92 -17.50
N LEU A 207 10.63 -9.34 -17.43
CA LEU A 207 9.59 -9.82 -16.50
C LEU A 207 9.17 -11.25 -16.82
N SER A 208 8.87 -11.53 -18.09
CA SER A 208 8.37 -12.83 -18.53
C SER A 208 9.41 -13.95 -18.43
N ASP A 209 10.65 -13.66 -18.80
CA ASP A 209 11.73 -14.64 -18.90
C ASP A 209 12.39 -14.91 -17.56
N TRP A 210 12.59 -13.87 -16.74
CA TRP A 210 13.33 -13.98 -15.49
C TRP A 210 12.44 -13.88 -14.25
N LEU A 211 11.62 -12.84 -14.11
CA LEU A 211 10.94 -12.58 -12.84
C LEU A 211 9.73 -13.52 -12.60
N PHE A 212 8.89 -13.71 -13.60
CA PHE A 212 7.66 -14.50 -13.46
C PHE A 212 7.90 -15.97 -13.13
N PRO A 213 8.92 -16.65 -13.68
CA PRO A 213 9.31 -17.98 -13.22
C PRO A 213 9.64 -18.02 -11.73
N LEU A 214 10.45 -17.08 -11.23
CA LEU A 214 10.82 -17.02 -9.81
C LEU A 214 9.59 -16.78 -8.92
N LEU A 215 8.68 -15.89 -9.32
CA LEU A 215 7.44 -15.65 -8.57
C LEU A 215 6.56 -16.90 -8.51
N LYS A 216 6.50 -17.70 -9.57
CA LYS A 216 5.75 -18.97 -9.58
C LYS A 216 6.32 -19.98 -8.59
N GLU A 217 7.64 -20.03 -8.44
CA GLU A 217 8.32 -20.97 -7.53
C GLU A 217 7.96 -20.71 -6.06
N THR A 218 7.57 -19.48 -5.70
CA THR A 218 7.12 -19.17 -4.33
C THR A 218 5.80 -19.84 -3.95
N GLY A 219 4.99 -20.26 -4.93
CA GLY A 219 3.68 -20.88 -4.69
C GLY A 219 2.57 -19.91 -4.25
N LEU A 220 2.81 -18.60 -4.17
CA LEU A 220 1.75 -17.62 -3.94
C LEU A 220 0.84 -17.49 -5.16
N ASN A 221 -0.44 -17.21 -4.91
CA ASN A 221 -1.43 -17.11 -5.97
C ASN A 221 -1.10 -15.96 -6.91
N ILE A 222 -0.90 -16.30 -8.18
CA ILE A 222 -0.75 -15.35 -9.26
C ILE A 222 -2.16 -15.02 -9.76
N SER A 223 -2.87 -14.18 -9.00
CA SER A 223 -4.06 -13.54 -9.56
C SER A 223 -3.59 -12.72 -10.77
N ARG A 224 -4.08 -13.11 -11.96
CA ARG A 224 -3.79 -12.36 -13.19
C ARG A 224 -4.59 -11.06 -13.10
N GLY A 225 -3.88 -9.94 -12.96
CA GLY A 225 -4.50 -8.61 -12.95
C GLY A 225 -5.42 -8.43 -14.17
N GLN A 226 -6.49 -7.64 -14.00
CA GLN A 226 -7.47 -7.36 -15.07
C GLN A 226 -6.84 -6.61 -16.26
N VAL A 227 -5.69 -5.99 -16.05
CA VAL A 227 -4.98 -5.14 -17.02
C VAL A 227 -3.83 -5.90 -17.67
N ARG A 228 -3.57 -5.55 -18.93
CA ARG A 228 -2.53 -6.16 -19.77
C ARG A 228 -1.51 -5.11 -20.19
N SER A 229 -0.25 -5.50 -20.17
CA SER A 229 0.86 -4.70 -20.69
C SER A 229 0.78 -4.54 -22.20
N TYR A 230 1.50 -3.56 -22.74
CA TYR A 230 1.41 -3.15 -24.14
C TYR A 230 2.15 -4.09 -25.09
N HIS A 231 3.39 -4.47 -24.76
CA HIS A 231 4.30 -5.09 -25.72
C HIS A 231 4.12 -6.61 -25.84
N LEU A 232 3.91 -7.31 -24.73
CA LEU A 232 3.76 -8.77 -24.64
C LEU A 232 2.39 -9.21 -24.07
N GLY A 233 1.52 -8.28 -23.67
CA GLY A 233 0.21 -8.63 -23.11
C GLY A 233 0.29 -9.39 -21.78
N LEU A 234 1.32 -9.13 -21.00
CA LEU A 234 1.53 -9.69 -19.66
C LEU A 234 0.48 -9.13 -18.70
N SER A 235 -0.02 -9.98 -17.81
CA SER A 235 -0.84 -9.52 -16.68
C SER A 235 0.06 -9.04 -15.54
N GLY A 236 -0.50 -8.23 -14.64
CA GLY A 236 0.10 -8.05 -13.31
C GLY A 236 0.17 -9.36 -12.52
N TYR A 237 1.08 -9.39 -11.54
CA TYR A 237 1.23 -10.46 -10.55
C TYR A 237 1.06 -9.81 -9.18
N GLN A 238 -0.10 -9.99 -8.54
CA GLN A 238 -0.33 -9.41 -7.21
C GLN A 238 0.27 -10.27 -6.09
N CYS A 239 0.49 -11.57 -6.35
CA CYS A 239 0.99 -12.54 -5.37
C CYS A 239 0.18 -12.53 -4.07
N GLN A 240 -1.14 -12.39 -4.19
CA GLN A 240 -2.05 -12.30 -3.05
C GLN A 240 -2.21 -13.67 -2.37
N TRP A 241 -2.38 -13.65 -1.05
CA TRP A 241 -2.77 -14.84 -0.28
C TRP A 241 -4.10 -14.63 0.42
N THR A 242 -4.77 -15.74 0.74
CA THR A 242 -6.10 -15.76 1.38
C THR A 242 -6.06 -16.31 2.80
N SER A 243 -5.03 -17.09 3.14
CA SER A 243 -4.88 -17.67 4.46
C SER A 243 -3.44 -17.54 4.94
N THR A 244 -3.24 -16.64 5.89
CA THR A 244 -1.95 -16.32 6.49
C THR A 244 -1.23 -17.56 7.06
N GLU A 245 -1.96 -18.50 7.66
CA GLU A 245 -1.37 -19.72 8.21
C GLU A 245 -1.15 -20.81 7.16
N LYS A 246 -2.12 -21.07 6.27
CA LYS A 246 -2.01 -22.15 5.27
C LYS A 246 -0.98 -21.85 4.20
N GLU A 247 -0.86 -20.58 3.80
CA GLU A 247 0.04 -20.13 2.74
C GLU A 247 1.36 -19.59 3.32
N ARG A 248 1.60 -19.76 4.63
CA ARG A 248 2.78 -19.23 5.32
C ARG A 248 4.09 -19.60 4.66
N ALA A 249 4.24 -20.85 4.21
CA ALA A 249 5.45 -21.29 3.51
C ALA A 249 5.68 -20.51 2.21
N CYS A 250 4.61 -20.24 1.46
CA CYS A 250 4.66 -19.45 0.23
C CYS A 250 5.00 -17.98 0.52
N ILE A 251 4.43 -17.40 1.60
CA ILE A 251 4.74 -16.04 2.05
C ILE A 251 6.22 -15.91 2.41
N LEU A 252 6.76 -16.87 3.18
CA LEU A 252 8.19 -16.89 3.52
C LEU A 252 9.08 -17.01 2.29
N ALA A 253 8.73 -17.90 1.34
CA ALA A 253 9.48 -18.03 0.09
C ALA A 253 9.48 -16.72 -0.73
N MET A 254 8.38 -15.96 -0.69
CA MET A 254 8.32 -14.64 -1.32
C MET A 254 9.20 -13.61 -0.61
N LEU A 255 9.22 -13.60 0.73
CA LEU A 255 10.11 -12.72 1.50
C LEU A 255 11.59 -13.04 1.24
N GLU A 256 11.95 -14.32 1.19
CA GLU A 256 13.30 -14.77 0.83
C GLU A 256 13.68 -14.36 -0.60
N LEU A 257 12.75 -14.47 -1.55
CA LEU A 257 12.95 -14.01 -2.92
C LEU A 257 13.15 -12.48 -2.99
N ILE A 258 12.35 -11.71 -2.23
CA ILE A 258 12.51 -10.26 -2.12
C ILE A 258 13.89 -9.93 -1.58
N GLU A 259 14.32 -10.55 -0.48
CA GLU A 259 15.64 -10.35 0.11
C GLU A 259 16.76 -10.69 -0.87
N HIS A 260 16.65 -11.79 -1.60
CA HIS A 260 17.62 -12.18 -2.62
C HIS A 260 17.73 -11.17 -3.77
N ILE A 261 16.60 -10.64 -4.25
CA ILE A 261 16.58 -9.71 -5.40
C ILE A 261 17.02 -8.29 -4.99
N THR A 262 16.61 -7.85 -3.81
CA THR A 262 16.72 -6.43 -3.39
C THR A 262 17.84 -6.18 -2.39
N GLY A 263 18.28 -7.22 -1.67
CA GLY A 263 19.13 -7.10 -0.48
C GLY A 263 18.41 -6.58 0.76
N TRP A 264 17.09 -6.40 0.70
CA TRP A 264 16.29 -5.96 1.85
C TRP A 264 15.98 -7.13 2.77
N HIS A 265 16.21 -6.96 4.07
CA HIS A 265 15.97 -7.99 5.07
C HIS A 265 14.52 -8.45 5.10
N ALA A 266 14.32 -9.77 5.07
CA ALA A 266 13.02 -10.36 5.30
C ALA A 266 12.55 -10.08 6.74
N PRO A 267 11.37 -9.48 6.95
CA PRO A 267 10.79 -9.36 8.28
C PRO A 267 10.42 -10.74 8.82
N THR A 268 10.52 -10.90 10.12
CA THR A 268 10.00 -12.05 10.84
C THR A 268 8.50 -12.12 10.61
N PHE A 269 8.03 -13.28 10.14
CA PHE A 269 6.62 -13.55 9.92
C PHE A 269 6.06 -14.48 11.00
N PRO A 270 4.97 -14.10 11.70
CA PRO A 270 4.43 -14.88 12.80
C PRO A 270 4.06 -16.32 12.39
N ARG A 271 4.12 -17.23 13.37
CA ARG A 271 3.83 -18.67 13.14
C ARG A 271 2.37 -19.03 13.36
N LYS A 272 1.69 -18.30 14.24
CA LYS A 272 0.32 -18.57 14.68
C LYS A 272 -0.42 -17.26 14.87
N PHE A 273 -1.64 -17.20 14.41
CA PHE A 273 -2.44 -15.99 14.39
C PHE A 273 -3.72 -16.13 15.22
N ILE A 274 -4.16 -15.01 15.77
CA ILE A 274 -5.51 -14.79 16.29
C ILE A 274 -6.22 -13.91 15.26
N GLU A 275 -7.47 -14.23 14.93
CA GLU A 275 -8.24 -13.54 13.89
C GLU A 275 -9.43 -12.76 14.47
N ILE A 276 -9.61 -11.54 13.98
CA ILE A 276 -10.83 -10.75 14.17
C ILE A 276 -11.48 -10.57 12.80
N LYS A 277 -12.64 -11.21 12.62
CA LYS A 277 -13.39 -11.15 11.37
C LYS A 277 -14.26 -9.91 11.35
N GLY A 278 -14.00 -9.02 10.40
CA GLY A 278 -14.89 -7.95 10.03
C GLY A 278 -15.97 -8.41 9.06
N VAL A 279 -16.69 -7.44 8.52
CA VAL A 279 -17.66 -7.63 7.43
C VAL A 279 -17.36 -6.59 6.37
N ARG A 280 -16.87 -7.05 5.21
CA ARG A 280 -16.61 -6.20 4.05
C ARG A 280 -17.91 -5.97 3.27
N ARG A 281 -18.20 -4.71 2.95
CA ARG A 281 -19.40 -4.30 2.20
C ARG A 281 -19.00 -3.37 1.06
N SER A 282 -19.88 -3.29 0.05
CA SER A 282 -19.78 -2.33 -1.04
C SER A 282 -21.10 -1.60 -1.20
N ILE A 283 -21.04 -0.28 -1.40
CA ILE A 283 -22.22 0.56 -1.65
C ILE A 283 -21.90 1.62 -2.70
N VAL A 284 -22.91 2.02 -3.47
CA VAL A 284 -22.79 3.10 -4.45
C VAL A 284 -22.84 4.44 -3.72
N LEU A 285 -21.99 5.38 -4.11
CA LEU A 285 -21.86 6.66 -3.43
C LEU A 285 -23.11 7.52 -3.46
N SER A 286 -23.91 7.40 -4.53
CA SER A 286 -25.21 8.07 -4.59
C SER A 286 -26.10 7.67 -3.42
N ASP A 287 -26.00 6.45 -2.89
CA ASP A 287 -26.83 5.99 -1.77
C ASP A 287 -26.38 6.59 -0.44
N ILE A 288 -25.11 6.95 -0.30
CA ILE A 288 -24.60 7.68 0.87
C ILE A 288 -25.05 9.14 0.82
N PHE A 289 -24.93 9.77 -0.33
CA PHE A 289 -25.18 11.20 -0.48
C PHE A 289 -26.65 11.57 -0.74
N LYS A 290 -27.56 10.59 -0.89
CA LYS A 290 -29.01 10.79 -1.11
C LYS A 290 -29.68 11.59 0.01
N ASP A 291 -29.34 11.31 1.27
CA ASP A 291 -30.01 11.90 2.43
C ASP A 291 -29.22 13.07 3.04
N SER A 292 -28.45 13.80 2.24
CA SER A 292 -27.52 14.86 2.72
C SER A 292 -26.51 14.38 3.78
N THR A 293 -26.27 13.07 3.89
CA THR A 293 -25.27 12.49 4.80
C THR A 293 -23.91 12.65 4.15
N ASN A 294 -22.99 13.37 4.81
CA ASN A 294 -21.61 13.47 4.33
C ASN A 294 -20.82 12.18 4.64
N LEU A 295 -19.63 12.05 4.04
CA LEU A 295 -18.79 10.87 4.20
C LEU A 295 -18.47 10.62 5.69
N ASP A 296 -18.09 11.65 6.44
CA ASP A 296 -17.72 11.52 7.86
C ASP A 296 -18.85 10.93 8.71
N SER A 297 -20.08 11.41 8.49
CA SER A 297 -21.28 10.94 9.20
C SER A 297 -21.59 9.48 8.87
N PHE A 298 -21.40 9.09 7.61
CA PHE A 298 -21.53 7.69 7.19
C PHE A 298 -20.48 6.80 7.86
N LEU A 299 -19.21 7.20 7.86
CA LEU A 299 -18.11 6.43 8.45
C LEU A 299 -18.33 6.22 9.96
N LEU A 300 -18.70 7.29 10.67
CA LEU A 300 -18.97 7.25 12.10
C LEU A 300 -20.19 6.38 12.44
N LYS A 301 -21.33 6.62 11.78
CA LYS A 301 -22.59 5.88 12.03
C LYS A 301 -22.43 4.38 11.84
N ASN A 302 -21.61 3.97 10.86
CA ASN A 302 -21.41 2.56 10.53
C ASN A 302 -20.24 1.91 11.28
N ASN A 303 -19.52 2.65 12.14
CA ASN A 303 -18.29 2.18 12.81
C ASN A 303 -17.32 1.54 11.80
N VAL A 304 -17.03 2.28 10.73
CA VAL A 304 -16.12 1.83 9.67
C VAL A 304 -14.70 1.71 10.22
N PHE A 305 -14.09 0.54 10.05
CA PHE A 305 -12.71 0.26 10.44
C PHE A 305 -11.71 0.61 9.34
N SER A 306 -12.07 0.36 8.08
CA SER A 306 -11.27 0.74 6.91
C SER A 306 -12.19 0.92 5.71
N PHE A 307 -11.76 1.70 4.73
CA PHE A 307 -12.49 1.85 3.48
C PHE A 307 -11.58 2.31 2.34
N VAL A 308 -12.05 2.08 1.11
CA VAL A 308 -11.40 2.54 -0.11
C VAL A 308 -12.47 2.91 -1.15
N PHE A 309 -12.15 3.84 -2.04
CA PHE A 309 -12.94 4.10 -3.25
C PHE A 309 -12.36 3.30 -4.45
N PRO A 310 -12.83 2.07 -4.73
CA PRO A 310 -12.33 1.27 -5.84
C PRO A 310 -12.66 1.90 -7.20
N THR A 311 -13.70 2.74 -7.26
CA THR A 311 -14.08 3.53 -8.43
C THR A 311 -14.56 4.91 -7.99
N SER A 312 -14.79 5.82 -8.92
CA SER A 312 -15.40 7.12 -8.61
C SER A 312 -16.89 7.05 -8.21
N LYS A 313 -17.48 5.85 -8.16
CA LYS A 313 -18.94 5.64 -7.97
C LYS A 313 -19.27 4.77 -6.76
N SER A 314 -18.30 4.08 -6.17
CA SER A 314 -18.54 3.14 -5.09
C SER A 314 -17.49 3.25 -4.01
N ILE A 315 -17.87 2.82 -2.81
CA ILE A 315 -16.98 2.66 -1.66
C ILE A 315 -17.06 1.20 -1.19
N ASN A 316 -15.90 0.62 -0.93
CA ASN A 316 -15.79 -0.63 -0.21
C ASN A 316 -15.33 -0.31 1.21
N TYR A 317 -16.00 -0.85 2.22
CA TYR A 317 -15.72 -0.55 3.62
C TYR A 317 -15.92 -1.77 4.49
N THR A 318 -15.22 -1.79 5.62
CA THR A 318 -15.23 -2.91 6.57
C THR A 318 -15.66 -2.42 7.94
N THR A 319 -16.53 -3.19 8.59
CA THR A 319 -17.00 -2.93 9.96
C THR A 319 -16.79 -4.18 10.82
N GLY A 320 -17.06 -4.08 12.12
CA GLY A 320 -17.14 -5.26 13.00
C GLY A 320 -15.81 -5.73 13.58
N ILE A 321 -14.69 -5.13 13.16
CA ILE A 321 -13.42 -5.24 13.88
C ILE A 321 -13.48 -4.32 15.08
N LYS A 322 -13.53 -4.91 16.28
CA LYS A 322 -13.55 -4.19 17.56
C LYS A 322 -12.19 -4.34 18.22
N LEU A 323 -11.49 -3.21 18.37
CA LEU A 323 -10.22 -3.11 19.08
C LEU A 323 -10.46 -2.80 20.56
#